data_AF-A0AAW7D635-F1
#
_entry.id   AF-A0AAW7D635-F1
#
_cell.length_a   1.000
_cell.length_b   1.000
_cell.length_c   1.000
_cell.angle_alpha   90.00
_cell.angle_beta   90.00
_cell.angle_gamma   90.00
#
_symmetry.space_group_name_H-M   'P 1'
#
loop_
_entity.id
_entity.type
_entity.pdbx_description
1 polymer ?
#
loop_
_entity_poly.entity_id
_entity_poly.type
_entity_poly.pdbx_seq_one_letter_code
_entity_poly.pdbx_strand_id
1 'polypeptide(L)'
;MKYSGYTIGIWVWFLVQGISGFAQQSRVNDLGTLSCSTENQNILHLYEMGFKALEKPEYYNTAGKIFFQIVQMDKSLCDAYYYTGISLTKQDKDDAAYTYLYYADSLAAQPTLSFKTALATSALRIGNVGLARKKYEEIKQAFPNSPEGYYGLSLTATSIGDVVEGLVNTDRTLLKYKNTGNLPPTREQEIYLIKAILLRMNQQYDKAIEFFEKSKEHFGSTTDYLANYALTTYELYKQTKEEHWKQVSQQALLQIQDKTALKEDFFQQFNYD
;
A
#
# COMPACT_ATOMS: atom_id res chain seq x y z
N MET A 1 11.74 -6.90 -36.10
CA MET A 1 10.81 -6.06 -35.33
C MET A 1 11.23 -6.10 -33.87
N LYS A 2 11.87 -5.03 -33.38
CA LYS A 2 12.25 -4.89 -31.96
C LYS A 2 11.09 -4.20 -31.26
N TYR A 3 10.36 -4.92 -30.41
CA TYR A 3 9.38 -4.31 -29.51
C TYR A 3 10.15 -3.56 -28.42
N SER A 4 10.06 -2.23 -28.45
CA SER A 4 10.54 -1.36 -27.39
C SER A 4 9.69 -1.63 -26.14
N GLY A 5 10.29 -2.26 -25.14
CA GLY A 5 9.67 -2.48 -23.83
C GLY A 5 9.54 -1.15 -23.10
N TYR A 6 8.41 -0.47 -23.27
CA TYR A 6 8.04 0.65 -22.42
C TYR A 6 7.41 0.09 -21.14
N THR A 7 8.24 -0.19 -20.14
CA THR A 7 7.77 -0.37 -18.76
C THR A 7 7.28 0.98 -18.26
N ILE A 8 5.97 1.22 -18.36
CA ILE A 8 5.31 2.29 -17.60
C ILE A 8 5.43 1.88 -16.14
N GLY A 9 6.46 2.40 -15.45
CA GLY A 9 6.50 2.42 -14.01
C GLY A 9 5.34 3.28 -13.53
N ILE A 10 4.19 2.66 -13.28
CA ILE A 10 3.09 3.29 -12.57
C ILE A 10 3.62 3.54 -11.16
N TRP A 11 3.84 4.81 -10.83
CA TRP A 11 4.17 5.20 -9.48
C TRP A 11 2.98 4.80 -8.59
N VAL A 12 3.18 3.82 -7.72
CA VAL A 12 2.25 3.39 -6.66
C VAL A 12 2.07 4.50 -5.60
N TRP A 13 2.26 5.77 -5.98
CA TRP A 13 2.18 6.93 -5.09
C TRP A 13 0.74 7.16 -4.62
N PHE A 14 -0.27 6.89 -5.46
CA PHE A 14 -1.67 7.15 -5.11
C PHE A 14 -2.42 5.96 -4.52
N LEU A 15 -2.08 4.72 -4.86
CA LEU A 15 -2.50 3.55 -4.09
C LEU A 15 -2.13 3.69 -2.60
N VAL A 16 -1.02 4.36 -2.28
CA VAL A 16 -0.62 4.62 -0.90
C VAL A 16 -1.35 5.81 -0.26
N GLN A 17 -1.91 6.75 -1.02
CA GLN A 17 -2.75 7.82 -0.45
C GLN A 17 -4.15 7.30 -0.04
N GLY A 18 -4.61 6.21 -0.67
CA GLY A 18 -5.78 5.43 -0.21
C GLY A 18 -5.53 4.60 1.07
N ILE A 19 -4.30 4.55 1.57
CA ILE A 19 -3.87 3.83 2.79
C ILE A 19 -4.22 4.60 4.07
N SER A 20 -5.05 5.65 4.00
CA SER A 20 -5.74 6.14 5.20
C SER A 20 -6.59 5.03 5.87
N GLY A 21 -6.93 3.96 5.14
CA GLY A 21 -7.61 2.77 5.65
C GLY A 21 -6.74 1.67 6.30
N PHE A 22 -5.40 1.77 6.35
CA PHE A 22 -4.59 0.78 7.09
C PHE A 22 -4.57 1.02 8.61
N ALA A 23 -5.28 2.04 9.08
CA ALA A 23 -5.74 2.07 10.45
C ALA A 23 -6.98 1.16 10.62
N GLN A 24 -6.95 -0.10 10.12
CA GLN A 24 -7.90 -1.10 10.57
C GLN A 24 -7.50 -1.49 12.00
N GLN A 25 -7.88 -0.61 12.92
CA GLN A 25 -8.36 -0.96 14.24
C GLN A 25 -7.45 -1.86 15.07
N SER A 26 -6.17 -1.49 15.21
CA SER A 26 -5.60 -1.55 16.56
C SER A 26 -6.35 -0.49 17.36
N ARG A 27 -7.49 -0.86 17.95
CA ARG A 27 -7.99 -0.11 19.10
C ARG A 27 -6.78 0.04 20.02
N VAL A 28 -6.38 1.29 20.26
CA VAL A 28 -5.31 1.64 21.19
C VAL A 28 -5.88 1.46 22.61
N ASN A 29 -6.35 0.25 22.91
CA ASN A 29 -6.90 -0.18 24.18
C ASN A 29 -6.34 -1.56 24.46
N ASP A 30 -5.03 -1.59 24.61
CA ASP A 30 -4.34 -2.23 25.71
C ASP A 30 -2.88 -1.81 25.61
N LEU A 31 -2.16 -1.71 26.72
CA LEU A 31 -0.71 -1.87 26.78
C LEU A 31 -0.31 -3.31 26.34
N GLY A 32 -0.96 -3.83 25.29
CA GLY A 32 -0.79 -5.16 24.76
C GLY A 32 0.67 -5.33 24.41
N THR A 33 1.31 -6.24 25.13
CA THR A 33 2.72 -6.64 25.10
C THR A 33 3.58 -5.84 24.11
N LEU A 34 4.16 -4.75 24.60
CA LEU A 34 5.27 -4.07 23.91
C LEU A 34 6.30 -5.11 23.48
N SER A 35 6.75 -5.06 22.23
CA SER A 35 7.73 -6.01 21.71
C SER A 35 9.08 -5.89 22.45
N CYS A 36 9.43 -4.67 22.84
CA CYS A 36 10.53 -4.33 23.71
C CYS A 36 9.96 -3.77 25.02
N SER A 37 9.82 -4.66 26.00
CA SER A 37 9.24 -4.32 27.30
C SER A 37 10.15 -3.45 28.15
N THR A 38 9.54 -2.76 29.13
CA THR A 38 10.24 -1.97 30.13
C THR A 38 9.46 -2.03 31.44
N GLU A 39 10.17 -2.01 32.56
CA GLU A 39 9.56 -1.96 33.91
C GLU A 39 9.47 -0.52 34.44
N ASN A 40 10.02 0.44 33.71
CA ASN A 40 10.06 1.84 34.12
C ASN A 40 8.66 2.47 34.04
N GLN A 41 8.05 2.71 35.20
CA GLN A 41 6.70 3.29 35.32
C GLN A 41 6.55 4.65 34.63
N ASN A 42 7.60 5.47 34.61
CA ASN A 42 7.56 6.76 33.92
C ASN A 42 7.49 6.55 32.40
N ILE A 43 8.21 5.57 31.86
CA ILE A 43 8.15 5.24 30.43
C ILE A 43 6.78 4.64 30.08
N LEU A 44 6.25 3.75 30.91
CA LEU A 44 4.91 3.18 30.70
C LEU A 44 3.84 4.27 30.67
N HIS A 45 3.91 5.24 31.58
CA HIS A 45 3.01 6.40 31.57
C HIS A 45 3.14 7.24 30.29
N LEU A 46 4.36 7.45 29.78
CA LEU A 46 4.58 8.13 28.51
C LEU A 46 3.97 7.34 27.33
N TYR A 47 4.08 6.02 27.30
CA TYR A 47 3.40 5.20 26.29
C TYR A 47 1.89 5.43 26.32
N GLU A 48 1.26 5.37 27.50
CA GLU A 48 -0.17 5.64 27.64
C GLU A 48 -0.57 7.03 27.12
N MET A 49 0.22 8.06 27.43
CA MET A 49 -0.03 9.42 26.94
C MET A 49 0.13 9.51 25.41
N GLY A 50 1.20 8.92 24.87
CA GLY A 50 1.46 8.90 23.43
C GLY A 50 0.36 8.17 22.66
N PHE A 51 -0.14 7.07 23.22
CA PHE A 51 -1.25 6.30 22.71
C PHE A 51 -2.56 7.08 22.66
N LYS A 52 -2.93 7.76 23.75
CA LYS A 52 -4.09 8.67 23.78
C LYS A 52 -3.96 9.81 22.75
N ALA A 53 -2.75 10.36 22.58
CA ALA A 53 -2.49 11.38 21.57
C ALA A 53 -2.60 10.83 20.14
N LEU A 54 -2.26 9.57 19.89
CA LEU A 54 -2.37 8.94 18.56
C LEU A 54 -3.81 8.71 18.09
N GLU A 55 -4.80 8.78 18.98
CA GLU A 55 -6.21 8.56 18.61
C GLU A 55 -6.78 9.70 17.76
N LYS A 56 -6.19 10.90 17.82
CA LYS A 56 -6.75 12.09 17.22
C LYS A 56 -5.77 12.82 16.29
N PRO A 57 -6.19 13.18 15.05
CA PRO A 57 -5.32 13.85 14.08
C PRO A 57 -4.62 15.11 14.58
N GLU A 58 -5.32 15.93 15.37
CA GLU A 58 -4.75 17.16 15.94
C GLU A 58 -3.55 16.92 16.87
N TYR A 59 -3.37 15.70 17.37
CA TYR A 59 -2.32 15.35 18.34
C TYR A 59 -1.23 14.43 17.79
N TYR A 60 -1.19 14.16 16.48
CA TYR A 60 -0.15 13.30 15.88
C TYR A 60 1.27 13.81 16.11
N ASN A 61 1.48 15.13 16.06
CA ASN A 61 2.77 15.74 16.41
C ASN A 61 3.12 15.55 17.89
N THR A 62 2.16 15.73 18.78
CA THR A 62 2.33 15.53 20.23
C THR A 62 2.69 14.08 20.54
N ALA A 63 1.97 13.12 19.96
CA ALA A 63 2.29 11.70 20.06
C ALA A 63 3.73 11.40 19.62
N GLY A 64 4.14 11.91 18.46
CA GLY A 64 5.50 11.71 17.95
C GLY A 64 6.57 12.23 18.90
N LYS A 65 6.34 13.40 19.53
CA LYS A 65 7.27 13.95 20.54
C LYS A 65 7.34 13.09 21.80
N ILE A 66 6.20 12.55 22.25
CA ILE A 66 6.15 11.67 23.44
C ILE A 66 6.94 10.38 23.17
N PHE A 67 6.68 9.70 22.05
CA PHE A 67 7.43 8.47 21.73
C PHE A 67 8.91 8.75 21.47
N PHE A 68 9.24 9.87 20.83
CA PHE A 68 10.64 10.27 20.68
C PHE A 68 11.33 10.54 22.02
N GLN A 69 10.61 11.11 23.00
CA GLN A 69 11.13 11.27 24.35
C GLN A 69 11.44 9.92 25.01
N ILE A 70 10.59 8.90 24.80
CA ILE A 70 10.88 7.53 25.27
C ILE A 70 12.17 7.00 24.63
N VAL A 71 12.37 7.21 23.31
CA VAL A 71 13.63 6.86 22.62
C VAL A 71 14.84 7.54 23.24
N GLN A 72 14.71 8.81 23.67
CA GLN A 72 15.81 9.52 24.33
C GLN A 72 16.12 8.96 25.73
N MET A 73 15.10 8.45 26.44
CA MET A 73 15.25 7.85 27.76
C MET A 73 15.86 6.44 27.68
N ASP A 74 15.43 5.65 26.71
CA ASP A 74 15.91 4.30 26.48
C ASP A 74 15.88 3.95 24.98
N LYS A 75 17.08 3.84 24.39
CA LYS A 75 17.27 3.58 22.96
C LYS A 75 17.05 2.11 22.58
N SER A 76 16.84 1.21 23.54
CA SER A 76 16.58 -0.21 23.26
C SER A 76 15.10 -0.51 22.98
N LEU A 77 14.20 0.44 23.26
CA LEU A 77 12.76 0.24 23.16
C LEU A 77 12.27 0.39 21.71
N CYS A 78 12.24 -0.71 20.98
CA CYS A 78 11.81 -0.77 19.58
C CYS A 78 10.39 -0.22 19.33
N ASP A 79 9.45 -0.41 20.26
CA ASP A 79 8.09 0.13 20.15
C ASP A 79 8.08 1.67 20.13
N ALA A 80 8.97 2.34 20.87
CA ALA A 80 9.07 3.79 20.85
C ALA A 80 9.50 4.31 19.48
N TYR A 81 10.44 3.63 18.81
CA TYR A 81 10.79 3.93 17.43
C TYR A 81 9.60 3.67 16.50
N TYR A 82 8.92 2.53 16.66
CA TYR A 82 7.76 2.18 15.83
C TYR A 82 6.69 3.27 15.91
N TYR A 83 6.25 3.64 17.11
CA TYR A 83 5.19 4.63 17.28
C TYR A 83 5.64 6.05 16.92
N THR A 84 6.92 6.40 17.08
CA THR A 84 7.48 7.64 16.49
C THR A 84 7.31 7.64 14.96
N GLY A 85 7.66 6.53 14.30
CA GLY A 85 7.50 6.36 12.86
C GLY A 85 6.04 6.40 12.40
N ILE A 86 5.12 5.79 13.15
CA ILE A 86 3.67 5.87 12.88
C ILE A 86 3.17 7.31 13.01
N SER A 87 3.56 8.03 14.07
CA SER A 87 3.20 9.44 14.25
C SER A 87 3.72 10.33 13.10
N LEU A 88 4.92 10.05 12.59
CA LEU A 88 5.51 10.78 11.46
C LEU A 88 4.80 10.46 10.14
N THR A 89 4.46 9.18 9.91
CA THR A 89 3.66 8.75 8.75
C THR A 89 2.33 9.51 8.70
N LYS A 90 1.65 9.63 9.85
CA LYS A 90 0.38 10.35 9.96
C LYS A 90 0.50 11.88 9.78
N GLN A 91 1.72 12.41 9.71
CA GLN A 91 2.03 13.81 9.41
C GLN A 91 2.62 13.98 8.01
N ASP A 92 2.55 12.95 7.16
CA ASP A 92 3.13 12.91 5.81
C ASP A 92 4.65 13.17 5.79
N LYS A 93 5.35 12.83 6.88
CA LYS A 93 6.81 12.95 7.02
C LYS A 93 7.48 11.61 6.71
N ASP A 94 7.28 11.11 5.49
CA ASP A 94 7.59 9.73 5.12
C ASP A 94 9.08 9.37 5.19
N ASP A 95 9.98 10.27 4.80
CA ASP A 95 11.44 10.03 4.90
C ASP A 95 11.89 9.84 6.35
N ALA A 96 11.38 10.69 7.25
CA ALA A 96 11.66 10.58 8.67
C ALA A 96 11.01 9.32 9.25
N ALA A 97 9.75 9.05 8.91
CA ALA A 97 9.02 7.87 9.36
C ALA A 97 9.75 6.57 9.01
N TYR A 98 10.24 6.46 7.76
CA TYR A 98 11.01 5.33 7.28
C TYR A 98 12.21 5.02 8.18
N THR A 99 12.96 6.06 8.57
CA THR A 99 14.14 5.90 9.42
C THR A 99 13.79 5.30 10.79
N TYR A 100 12.73 5.79 11.44
CA TYR A 100 12.31 5.27 12.75
C TYR A 100 11.74 3.85 12.63
N LEU A 101 10.95 3.55 11.59
CA LEU A 101 10.42 2.20 11.36
C LEU A 101 11.53 1.18 11.06
N TYR A 102 12.62 1.61 10.42
CA TYR A 102 13.80 0.78 10.22
C TYR A 102 14.46 0.39 11.54
N TYR A 103 14.65 1.36 12.46
CA TYR A 103 15.18 1.08 13.80
C TYR A 103 14.26 0.15 14.59
N ALA A 104 12.93 0.33 14.50
CA ALA A 104 11.97 -0.55 15.17
C ALA A 104 12.12 -2.02 14.73
N ASP A 105 12.15 -2.30 13.42
CA ASP A 105 12.35 -3.67 12.90
C ASP A 105 13.73 -4.22 13.26
N SER A 106 14.76 -3.37 13.30
CA SER A 106 16.15 -3.79 13.58
C SER A 106 16.42 -4.11 15.05
N LEU A 107 15.73 -3.42 15.97
CA LEU A 107 15.90 -3.60 17.42
C LEU A 107 15.02 -4.70 18.01
N ALA A 108 13.99 -5.14 17.29
CA ALA A 108 13.10 -6.20 17.76
C ALA A 108 13.86 -7.53 17.87
N ALA A 109 13.77 -8.18 19.04
CA ALA A 109 14.45 -9.45 19.30
C ALA A 109 13.87 -10.62 18.48
N GLN A 110 12.61 -10.51 18.08
CA GLN A 110 11.92 -11.46 17.22
C GLN A 110 11.20 -10.70 16.10
N PRO A 111 10.95 -11.33 14.94
CA PRO A 111 10.15 -10.72 13.90
C PRO A 111 8.79 -10.29 14.44
N THR A 112 8.43 -9.02 14.22
CA THR A 112 7.11 -8.46 14.54
C THR A 112 6.40 -8.09 13.25
N LEU A 113 5.21 -8.67 13.01
CA LEU A 113 4.45 -8.47 11.77
C LEU A 113 4.13 -6.99 11.51
N SER A 114 3.71 -6.25 12.56
CA SER A 114 3.38 -4.83 12.46
C SER A 114 4.59 -3.98 12.09
N PHE A 115 5.76 -4.25 12.66
CA PHE A 115 6.98 -3.49 12.38
C PHE A 115 7.43 -3.72 10.93
N LYS A 116 7.47 -4.98 10.48
CA LYS A 116 7.82 -5.31 9.10
C LYS A 116 6.85 -4.71 8.10
N THR A 117 5.55 -4.81 8.38
CA THR A 117 4.52 -4.27 7.49
C THR A 117 4.62 -2.75 7.41
N ALA A 118 4.79 -2.06 8.55
CA ALA A 118 4.94 -0.61 8.56
C ALA A 118 6.20 -0.16 7.81
N LEU A 119 7.33 -0.84 8.00
CA LEU A 119 8.57 -0.54 7.27
C LEU A 119 8.41 -0.77 5.76
N ALA A 120 7.79 -1.89 5.35
CA ALA A 120 7.53 -2.19 3.94
C ALA A 120 6.64 -1.11 3.29
N THR A 121 5.55 -0.71 3.95
CA THR A 121 4.66 0.33 3.46
C THR A 121 5.35 1.71 3.46
N SER A 122 6.17 2.01 4.46
CA SER A 122 6.95 3.26 4.48
C SER A 122 7.98 3.31 3.35
N ALA A 123 8.59 2.18 3.00
CA ALA A 123 9.48 2.08 1.85
C ALA A 123 8.73 2.35 0.53
N LEU A 124 7.47 1.92 0.39
CA LEU A 124 6.63 2.26 -0.76
C LEU A 124 6.34 3.77 -0.85
N ARG A 125 6.05 4.43 0.28
CA ARG A 125 5.79 5.89 0.30
C ARG A 125 6.95 6.72 -0.21
N ILE A 126 8.18 6.33 0.15
CA ILE A 126 9.39 6.98 -0.34
C ILE A 126 9.86 6.45 -1.72
N GLY A 127 9.04 5.66 -2.41
CA GLY A 127 9.34 5.12 -3.74
C GLY A 127 10.37 3.99 -3.78
N ASN A 128 10.80 3.46 -2.63
CA ASN A 128 11.75 2.34 -2.55
C ASN A 128 11.03 0.98 -2.66
N VAL A 129 10.51 0.70 -3.87
CA VAL A 129 9.77 -0.53 -4.19
C VAL A 129 10.61 -1.79 -3.97
N GLY A 130 11.92 -1.75 -4.27
CA GLY A 130 12.81 -2.89 -4.09
C GLY A 130 12.95 -3.32 -2.63
N LEU A 131 13.11 -2.35 -1.73
CA LEU A 131 13.14 -2.63 -0.30
C LEU A 131 11.79 -3.11 0.22
N ALA A 132 10.69 -2.48 -0.21
CA ALA A 132 9.35 -2.92 0.14
C ALA A 132 9.11 -4.38 -0.24
N ARG A 133 9.45 -4.75 -1.50
CA ARG A 133 9.38 -6.13 -1.99
C ARG A 133 10.15 -7.09 -1.09
N LYS A 134 11.41 -6.75 -0.75
CA LYS A 134 12.23 -7.57 0.15
C LYS A 134 11.56 -7.76 1.51
N LYS A 135 11.00 -6.70 2.10
CA LYS A 135 10.33 -6.78 3.40
C LYS A 135 9.03 -7.59 3.36
N TYR A 136 8.27 -7.53 2.27
CA TYR A 136 7.11 -8.42 2.09
C TYR A 136 7.50 -9.88 1.89
N GLU A 137 8.64 -10.17 1.24
CA GLU A 137 9.20 -11.53 1.21
C GLU A 137 9.58 -12.02 2.62
N GLU A 138 10.23 -11.18 3.43
CA GLU A 138 10.52 -11.49 4.84
C GLU A 138 9.22 -11.76 5.64
N ILE A 139 8.16 -10.98 5.41
CA ILE A 139 6.84 -11.20 6.04
C ILE A 139 6.26 -12.55 5.62
N LYS A 140 6.26 -12.88 4.33
CA LYS A 140 5.75 -14.17 3.83
C LYS A 140 6.51 -15.35 4.47
N GLN A 141 7.82 -15.22 4.68
CA GLN A 141 8.66 -16.24 5.30
C GLN A 141 8.41 -16.38 6.80
N ALA A 142 8.37 -15.27 7.54
CA ALA A 142 8.22 -15.29 9.00
C ALA A 142 6.76 -15.52 9.45
N PHE A 143 5.79 -15.09 8.64
CA PHE A 143 4.35 -15.16 8.93
C PHE A 143 3.56 -15.75 7.75
N PRO A 144 3.80 -17.03 7.38
CA PRO A 144 3.22 -17.62 6.17
C PRO A 144 1.69 -17.73 6.15
N ASN A 145 1.05 -17.58 7.31
CA ASN A 145 -0.41 -17.57 7.45
C ASN A 145 -1.02 -16.16 7.40
N SER A 146 -0.19 -15.12 7.52
CA SER A 146 -0.64 -13.74 7.43
C SER A 146 -0.82 -13.35 5.95
N PRO A 147 -1.92 -12.64 5.60
CA PRO A 147 -2.14 -12.17 4.23
C PRO A 147 -1.16 -11.05 3.82
N GLU A 148 -0.59 -10.31 4.77
CA GLU A 148 0.18 -9.07 4.53
C GLU A 148 1.40 -9.28 3.61
N GLY A 149 2.11 -10.41 3.76
CA GLY A 149 3.22 -10.76 2.89
C GLY A 149 2.77 -10.92 1.45
N TYR A 150 1.77 -11.76 1.20
CA TYR A 150 1.22 -12.00 -0.14
C TYR A 150 0.60 -10.73 -0.74
N TYR A 151 -0.11 -9.94 0.07
CA TYR A 151 -0.68 -8.67 -0.32
C TYR A 151 0.42 -7.75 -0.88
N GLY A 152 1.49 -7.54 -0.11
CA GLY A 152 2.56 -6.63 -0.52
C GLY A 152 3.38 -7.14 -1.70
N LEU A 153 3.53 -8.46 -1.87
CA LEU A 153 4.10 -9.04 -3.09
C LEU A 153 3.22 -8.76 -4.32
N SER A 154 1.90 -8.88 -4.19
CA SER A 154 0.98 -8.55 -5.28
C SER A 154 1.00 -7.04 -5.62
N LEU A 155 1.07 -6.17 -4.61
CA LEU A 155 1.15 -4.73 -4.78
C LEU A 155 2.44 -4.34 -5.50
N THR A 156 3.59 -4.77 -4.99
CA THR A 156 4.91 -4.45 -5.58
C THR A 156 5.08 -5.03 -6.99
N ALA A 157 4.41 -6.14 -7.32
CA ALA A 157 4.40 -6.71 -8.67
C ALA A 157 3.89 -5.73 -9.74
N THR A 158 2.93 -4.86 -9.39
CA THR A 158 2.41 -3.83 -10.31
C THR A 158 3.49 -2.83 -10.75
N SER A 159 4.48 -2.57 -9.90
CA SER A 159 5.59 -1.66 -10.20
C SER A 159 6.76 -2.34 -10.87
N ILE A 160 7.11 -3.57 -10.46
CA ILE A 160 8.32 -4.27 -10.93
C ILE A 160 8.07 -5.17 -12.15
N GLY A 161 6.82 -5.37 -12.55
CA GLY A 161 6.48 -6.19 -13.72
C GLY A 161 6.45 -7.70 -13.46
N ASP A 162 6.44 -8.13 -12.20
CA ASP A 162 6.36 -9.55 -11.80
C ASP A 162 4.91 -10.07 -11.90
N VAL A 163 4.36 -10.03 -13.12
CA VAL A 163 2.92 -10.16 -13.37
C VAL A 163 2.36 -11.52 -12.94
N VAL A 164 3.06 -12.60 -13.27
CA VAL A 164 2.59 -13.97 -13.01
C VAL A 164 2.50 -14.25 -11.52
N GLU A 165 3.58 -13.98 -10.78
CA GLU A 165 3.61 -14.19 -9.33
C GLU A 165 2.71 -13.17 -8.61
N GLY A 166 2.59 -11.95 -9.13
CA GLY A 166 1.63 -10.95 -8.66
C GLY A 166 0.20 -11.49 -8.68
N LEU A 167 -0.25 -12.05 -9.80
CA LEU A 167 -1.60 -12.61 -9.94
C LEU A 167 -1.84 -13.76 -8.96
N VAL A 168 -0.88 -14.71 -8.86
CA VAL A 168 -0.95 -15.80 -7.89
C VAL A 168 -1.08 -15.27 -6.46
N ASN A 169 -0.34 -14.22 -6.12
CA ASN A 169 -0.38 -13.64 -4.79
C ASN A 169 -1.65 -12.83 -4.51
N THR A 170 -2.32 -12.24 -5.51
CA THR A 170 -3.67 -11.67 -5.30
C THR A 170 -4.68 -12.72 -4.84
N ASP A 171 -4.68 -13.90 -5.47
CA ASP A 171 -5.58 -15.00 -5.10
C ASP A 171 -5.27 -15.56 -3.71
N ARG A 172 -3.97 -15.73 -3.40
CA ARG A 172 -3.54 -16.14 -2.05
C ARG A 172 -3.95 -15.12 -0.99
N THR A 173 -3.82 -13.84 -1.29
CA THR A 173 -4.19 -12.75 -0.37
C THR A 173 -5.67 -12.80 -0.02
N LEU A 174 -6.55 -12.88 -1.03
CA LEU A 174 -8.01 -13.01 -0.81
C LEU A 174 -8.35 -14.25 0.02
N LEU A 175 -7.76 -15.40 -0.32
CA LEU A 175 -7.98 -16.64 0.42
C LEU A 175 -7.55 -16.52 1.88
N LYS A 176 -6.39 -15.92 2.16
CA LYS A 176 -5.89 -15.74 3.53
C LYS A 176 -6.77 -14.79 4.34
N TYR A 177 -7.17 -13.64 3.79
CA TYR A 177 -8.10 -12.74 4.47
C TYR A 177 -9.48 -13.38 4.73
N LYS A 178 -9.99 -14.16 3.77
CA LYS A 178 -11.23 -14.92 3.96
C LYS A 178 -11.11 -15.93 5.12
N ASN A 179 -9.98 -16.62 5.22
CA ASN A 179 -9.74 -17.60 6.28
C ASN A 179 -9.57 -16.97 7.66
N THR A 180 -9.07 -15.73 7.75
CA THR A 180 -8.99 -15.02 9.03
C THR A 180 -10.30 -14.35 9.43
N GLY A 181 -11.30 -14.31 8.54
CA GLY A 181 -12.57 -13.62 8.77
C GLY A 181 -12.47 -12.09 8.81
N ASN A 182 -11.29 -11.54 8.44
CA ASN A 182 -10.95 -10.14 8.63
C ASN A 182 -10.59 -9.49 7.29
N LEU A 183 -11.54 -9.45 6.35
CA LEU A 183 -11.40 -8.74 5.08
C LEU A 183 -12.27 -7.48 5.07
N PRO A 184 -11.70 -6.29 5.29
CA PRO A 184 -12.44 -5.05 5.10
C PRO A 184 -12.88 -4.89 3.65
N PRO A 185 -14.10 -4.38 3.36
CA PRO A 185 -14.56 -4.15 1.98
C PRO A 185 -13.60 -3.27 1.15
N THR A 186 -13.04 -2.24 1.77
CA THR A 186 -12.02 -1.38 1.15
C THR A 186 -10.78 -2.16 0.72
N ARG A 187 -10.29 -3.06 1.59
CA ARG A 187 -9.14 -3.93 1.32
C ARG A 187 -9.44 -4.94 0.22
N GLU A 188 -10.64 -5.49 0.19
CA GLU A 188 -11.06 -6.39 -0.88
C GLU A 188 -11.01 -5.69 -2.24
N GLN A 189 -11.60 -4.50 -2.33
CA GLN A 189 -11.60 -3.70 -3.55
C GLN A 189 -10.19 -3.27 -3.97
N GLU A 190 -9.31 -3.00 -3.01
CA GLU A 190 -7.90 -2.71 -3.27
C GLU A 190 -7.19 -3.91 -3.92
N ILE A 191 -7.45 -5.12 -3.41
CA ILE A 191 -6.90 -6.36 -4.00
C ILE A 191 -7.47 -6.58 -5.41
N TYR A 192 -8.75 -6.26 -5.63
CA TYR A 192 -9.35 -6.30 -6.97
C TYR A 192 -8.70 -5.31 -7.92
N LEU A 193 -8.40 -4.08 -7.49
CA LEU A 193 -7.68 -3.10 -8.29
C LEU A 193 -6.27 -3.60 -8.65
N ILE A 194 -5.51 -4.12 -7.69
CA ILE A 194 -4.18 -4.71 -7.94
C ILE A 194 -4.29 -5.84 -8.98
N LYS A 195 -5.27 -6.73 -8.82
CA LYS A 195 -5.51 -7.84 -9.75
C LYS A 195 -5.89 -7.35 -11.15
N ALA A 196 -6.73 -6.33 -11.26
CA ALA A 196 -7.13 -5.72 -12.54
C ALA A 196 -5.92 -5.15 -13.29
N ILE A 197 -5.06 -4.41 -12.59
CA ILE A 197 -3.81 -3.86 -13.14
C ILE A 197 -2.90 -4.98 -13.65
N LEU A 198 -2.71 -6.04 -12.86
CA LEU A 198 -1.89 -7.19 -13.25
C LEU A 198 -2.49 -7.97 -14.43
N LEU A 199 -3.82 -8.13 -14.49
CA LEU A 199 -4.50 -8.76 -15.62
C LEU A 199 -4.33 -7.95 -16.91
N ARG A 200 -4.43 -6.61 -16.83
CA ARG A 200 -4.14 -5.71 -17.95
C ARG A 200 -2.69 -5.87 -18.41
N MET A 201 -1.73 -5.89 -17.48
CA MET A 201 -0.31 -6.11 -17.80
C MET A 201 -0.08 -7.49 -18.44
N ASN A 202 -0.90 -8.48 -18.08
CA ASN A 202 -0.94 -9.80 -18.68
C ASN A 202 -1.81 -9.89 -19.95
N GLN A 203 -2.26 -8.76 -20.50
CA GLN A 203 -3.10 -8.65 -21.70
C GLN A 203 -4.45 -9.38 -21.63
N GLN A 204 -4.92 -9.71 -20.42
CA GLN A 204 -6.23 -10.32 -20.19
C GLN A 204 -7.27 -9.21 -19.94
N TYR A 205 -7.50 -8.37 -20.95
CA TYR A 205 -8.25 -7.12 -20.79
C TYR A 205 -9.72 -7.34 -20.39
N ASP A 206 -10.41 -8.32 -20.96
CA ASP A 206 -11.81 -8.63 -20.59
C ASP A 206 -11.95 -8.95 -19.10
N LYS A 207 -11.03 -9.78 -18.58
CA LYS A 207 -11.00 -10.12 -17.15
C LYS A 207 -10.57 -8.93 -16.30
N ALA A 208 -9.66 -8.09 -16.80
CA ALA A 208 -9.24 -6.89 -16.09
C ALA A 208 -10.44 -5.96 -15.85
N ILE A 209 -11.33 -5.77 -16.83
CA ILE A 209 -12.56 -4.97 -16.68
C ILE A 209 -13.45 -5.50 -15.55
N GLU A 210 -13.64 -6.81 -15.45
CA GLU A 210 -14.42 -7.41 -14.35
C GLU A 210 -13.90 -6.98 -12.97
N PHE A 211 -12.58 -7.00 -12.78
CA PHE A 211 -11.96 -6.62 -11.50
C PHE A 211 -11.88 -5.10 -11.30
N PHE A 212 -11.76 -4.30 -12.37
CA PHE A 212 -11.93 -2.86 -12.25
C PHE A 212 -13.33 -2.53 -11.73
N GLU A 213 -14.39 -3.04 -12.35
CA GLU A 213 -15.77 -2.78 -11.90
C GLU A 213 -15.99 -3.20 -10.43
N LYS A 214 -15.39 -4.31 -9.99
CA LYS A 214 -15.43 -4.74 -8.58
C LYS A 214 -14.71 -3.80 -7.61
N SER A 215 -13.76 -2.99 -8.08
CA SER A 215 -13.01 -2.03 -7.27
C SER A 215 -13.52 -0.58 -7.36
N LYS A 216 -14.48 -0.34 -8.25
CA LYS A 216 -14.90 1.00 -8.67
C LYS A 216 -15.56 1.82 -7.58
N GLU A 217 -16.29 1.17 -6.67
CA GLU A 217 -17.01 1.86 -5.59
C GLU A 217 -16.05 2.72 -4.73
N HIS A 218 -14.87 2.21 -4.41
CA HIS A 218 -13.88 2.94 -3.61
C HIS A 218 -12.84 3.67 -4.46
N PHE A 219 -12.43 3.09 -5.59
CA PHE A 219 -11.27 3.58 -6.34
C PHE A 219 -11.62 4.24 -7.68
N GLY A 220 -12.89 4.23 -8.09
CA GLY A 220 -13.32 4.63 -9.44
C GLY A 220 -12.98 6.06 -9.86
N SER A 221 -12.72 6.95 -8.90
CA SER A 221 -12.31 8.34 -9.13
C SER A 221 -10.80 8.59 -9.01
N THR A 222 -10.02 7.58 -8.61
CA THR A 222 -8.57 7.71 -8.44
C THR A 222 -7.87 7.74 -9.80
N THR A 223 -6.79 8.51 -9.89
CA THR A 223 -5.96 8.57 -11.10
C THR A 223 -5.44 7.19 -11.50
N ASP A 224 -4.99 6.38 -10.54
CA ASP A 224 -4.47 5.02 -10.79
C ASP A 224 -5.54 4.11 -11.42
N TYR A 225 -6.77 4.13 -10.88
CA TYR A 225 -7.90 3.41 -11.46
C TYR A 225 -8.19 3.90 -12.88
N LEU A 226 -8.44 5.20 -13.04
CA LEU A 226 -8.91 5.79 -14.29
C LEU A 226 -7.88 5.61 -15.41
N ALA A 227 -6.59 5.80 -15.11
CA ALA A 227 -5.52 5.62 -16.08
C ALA A 227 -5.42 4.17 -16.57
N ASN A 228 -5.45 3.20 -15.64
CA ASN A 228 -5.38 1.79 -16.02
C ASN A 228 -6.67 1.30 -16.69
N TYR A 229 -7.83 1.79 -16.26
CA TYR A 229 -9.12 1.48 -16.87
C TYR A 229 -9.23 2.04 -18.29
N ALA A 230 -8.77 3.27 -18.51
CA ALA A 230 -8.67 3.88 -19.84
C ALA A 230 -7.77 3.05 -20.77
N LEU A 231 -6.55 2.68 -20.33
CA LEU A 231 -5.65 1.84 -21.12
C LEU A 231 -6.27 0.47 -21.44
N THR A 232 -6.93 -0.16 -20.46
CA THR A 232 -7.55 -1.48 -20.63
C THR A 232 -8.67 -1.44 -21.68
N THR A 233 -9.56 -0.45 -21.58
CA THR A 233 -10.67 -0.28 -22.53
C THR A 233 -10.20 0.18 -23.90
N TYR A 234 -9.11 0.95 -23.98
CA TYR A 234 -8.48 1.29 -25.25
C TYR A 234 -7.91 0.05 -25.98
N GLU A 235 -7.24 -0.84 -25.25
CA GLU A 235 -6.73 -2.08 -25.84
C GLU A 235 -7.86 -3.02 -26.27
N LEU A 236 -8.96 -3.10 -25.50
CA LEU A 236 -10.17 -3.81 -25.95
C LEU A 236 -10.75 -3.20 -27.23
N TYR A 237 -10.89 -1.87 -27.30
CA TYR A 237 -11.32 -1.21 -28.53
C TYR A 237 -10.41 -1.55 -29.71
N LYS A 238 -9.09 -1.56 -29.53
CA LYS A 238 -8.16 -1.93 -30.60
C LYS A 238 -8.38 -3.36 -31.09
N GLN A 239 -8.70 -4.29 -30.19
CA GLN A 239 -8.91 -5.70 -30.49
C GLN A 239 -10.28 -5.97 -31.13
N THR A 240 -11.35 -5.38 -30.59
CA THR A 240 -12.73 -5.71 -30.98
C THR A 240 -13.35 -4.71 -31.95
N LYS A 241 -12.82 -3.49 -32.01
CA LYS A 241 -13.38 -2.34 -32.75
C LYS A 241 -14.79 -1.94 -32.30
N GLU A 242 -15.19 -2.35 -31.10
CA GLU A 242 -16.48 -1.97 -30.54
C GLU A 242 -16.46 -0.53 -30.00
N GLU A 243 -17.32 0.32 -30.54
CA GLU A 243 -17.34 1.75 -30.24
C GLU A 243 -17.60 2.04 -28.75
N HIS A 244 -18.29 1.14 -28.05
CA HIS A 244 -18.55 1.30 -26.63
C HIS A 244 -17.23 1.36 -25.82
N TRP A 245 -16.22 0.54 -26.16
CA TRP A 245 -14.93 0.56 -25.48
C TRP A 245 -14.14 1.84 -25.74
N LYS A 246 -14.24 2.39 -26.95
CA LYS A 246 -13.69 3.71 -27.29
C LYS A 246 -14.31 4.80 -26.41
N GLN A 247 -15.64 4.81 -26.30
CA GLN A 247 -16.35 5.78 -25.46
C GLN A 247 -15.95 5.66 -23.98
N VAL A 248 -15.90 4.45 -23.43
CA VAL A 248 -15.51 4.22 -22.04
C VAL A 248 -14.08 4.69 -21.77
N SER A 249 -13.15 4.39 -22.68
CA SER A 249 -11.76 4.83 -22.55
C SER A 249 -11.62 6.36 -22.55
N GLN A 250 -12.30 7.03 -23.49
CA GLN A 250 -12.33 8.49 -23.55
C GLN A 250 -12.94 9.11 -22.29
N GLN A 251 -14.04 8.55 -21.78
CA GLN A 251 -14.67 9.03 -20.54
C GLN A 251 -13.73 8.88 -19.33
N ALA A 252 -13.05 7.75 -19.21
CA ALA A 252 -12.08 7.54 -18.13
C ALA A 252 -10.94 8.57 -18.19
N LEU A 253 -10.40 8.88 -19.39
CA LEU A 253 -9.38 9.92 -19.58
C LEU A 253 -9.87 11.32 -19.20
N LEU A 254 -11.13 11.66 -19.49
CA LEU A 254 -11.72 12.95 -19.14
C LEU A 254 -11.90 13.11 -17.62
N GLN A 255 -12.12 12.01 -16.89
CA GLN A 255 -12.33 12.02 -15.44
C GLN A 255 -11.03 12.17 -14.64
N ILE A 256 -9.85 12.02 -15.26
CA ILE A 256 -8.56 12.22 -14.59
C ILE A 256 -8.40 13.70 -14.24
N GLN A 257 -8.51 14.02 -12.95
CA GLN A 257 -8.43 15.39 -12.43
C GLN A 257 -6.98 15.90 -12.42
N ASP A 258 -6.06 15.11 -11.87
CA ASP A 258 -4.64 15.46 -11.81
C ASP A 258 -3.88 14.84 -12.99
N LYS A 259 -3.88 15.55 -14.11
CA LYS A 259 -3.13 15.15 -15.29
C LYS A 259 -1.61 15.31 -15.11
N THR A 260 -1.17 16.11 -14.13
CA THR A 260 0.26 16.34 -13.89
C THR A 260 0.93 15.17 -13.21
N ALA A 261 0.15 14.31 -12.54
CA ALA A 261 0.60 13.03 -12.01
C ALA A 261 0.99 12.02 -13.11
N LEU A 262 0.50 12.21 -14.35
CA LEU A 262 0.80 11.34 -15.48
C LEU A 262 1.77 12.05 -16.44
N LYS A 263 2.72 11.28 -16.97
CA LYS A 263 3.65 11.80 -17.99
C LYS A 263 2.91 12.05 -19.30
N GLU A 264 3.40 12.98 -20.11
CA GLU A 264 2.81 13.31 -21.40
C GLU A 264 2.74 12.10 -22.35
N ASP A 265 3.73 11.21 -22.28
CA ASP A 265 3.79 9.95 -23.04
C ASP A 265 2.64 8.98 -22.71
N PHE A 266 2.00 9.10 -21.54
CA PHE A 266 0.80 8.34 -21.22
C PHE A 266 -0.34 8.70 -22.19
N PHE A 267 -0.62 10.00 -22.36
CA PHE A 267 -1.73 10.46 -23.18
C PHE A 267 -1.49 10.26 -24.68
N GLN A 268 -0.23 10.29 -25.12
CA GLN A 268 0.14 10.07 -26.52
C GLN A 268 -0.10 8.64 -27.02
N GLN A 269 -0.33 7.67 -26.11
CA GLN A 269 -0.62 6.28 -26.49
C GLN A 269 -2.02 6.09 -27.07
N PHE A 270 -2.94 7.02 -26.83
CA PHE A 270 -4.32 6.90 -27.24
C PHE A 270 -4.53 7.50 -28.63
N ASN A 271 -4.65 6.64 -29.64
CA ASN A 271 -5.08 7.00 -30.98
C ASN A 271 -6.39 6.30 -31.33
N TYR A 272 -7.46 7.07 -31.54
CA TYR A 272 -8.82 6.61 -31.82
C TYR A 272 -9.25 6.77 -33.28
N ASP A 273 -8.31 7.17 -34.14
CA ASP A 273 -8.49 7.33 -35.59
C ASP A 273 -8.52 5.96 -36.31
#